data_AF-A0A5Q0H2I7-F1
#
_entry.id   AF-A0A5Q0H2I7-F1
#
_cell.length_a   1.000
_cell.length_b   1.000
_cell.length_c   1.000
_cell.angle_alpha   90.00
_cell.angle_beta   90.00
_cell.angle_gamma   90.00
#
_symmetry.space_group_name_H-M   'P 1'
#
loop_
_entity.id
_entity.type
_entity.pdbx_description
1 polymer ?
#
loop_
_entity_poly.entity_id
_entity_poly.type
_entity_poly.pdbx_seq_one_letter_code
_entity_poly.pdbx_strand_id
1 'polypeptide(L)'
;MRRPGQRAAPVVGQSATAIGSTVVQAGGDVITGDVFVGRFARLRDVWLDPRPVFDEVGTEHFVGRDWLVAGVDRFLRHHDRGYVLVEAAAGLGKSAFTAWPARARDWPCHFTRRRRGRVAATALRNLAVQLIARFDLDERFAPGGLLPETAGEPGWFEQVLVEAAEVARAAGEPLVVVVDGLDARRR
;
A
#
# COMPACT_ATOMS: atom_id res chain seq x y z
N MET A 1 -50.34 13.14 47.18
CA MET A 1 -50.07 11.83 47.83
C MET A 1 -48.84 11.20 47.16
N ARG A 2 -47.83 10.77 47.92
CA ARG A 2 -46.52 10.23 47.45
C ARG A 2 -46.62 8.72 47.06
N ARG A 3 -45.84 8.34 46.01
CA ARG A 3 -45.19 7.07 45.53
C ARG A 3 -45.49 5.70 46.23
N PRO A 4 -45.16 4.48 45.70
CA PRO A 4 -44.24 4.08 44.60
C PRO A 4 -44.71 2.88 43.71
N GLY A 5 -43.91 2.45 42.71
CA GLY A 5 -44.08 1.13 42.08
C GLY A 5 -43.38 0.93 40.73
N GLN A 6 -42.06 0.75 40.75
CA GLN A 6 -41.26 0.30 39.60
C GLN A 6 -41.49 -1.21 39.39
N ARG A 7 -41.83 -1.64 38.18
CA ARG A 7 -41.62 -3.03 37.73
C ARG A 7 -40.93 -3.00 36.37
N ALA A 8 -39.67 -3.44 36.35
CA ALA A 8 -38.95 -3.78 35.14
C ALA A 8 -39.62 -5.03 34.52
N ALA A 9 -39.96 -4.95 33.24
CA ALA A 9 -40.36 -6.12 32.47
C ALA A 9 -39.10 -6.98 32.19
N PRO A 10 -39.22 -8.31 32.18
CA PRO A 10 -38.09 -9.18 31.92
C PRO A 10 -37.65 -9.00 30.46
N VAL A 11 -36.39 -8.60 30.25
CA VAL A 11 -35.72 -8.83 28.97
C VAL A 11 -35.56 -10.33 28.87
N VAL A 12 -36.39 -10.95 28.03
CA VAL A 12 -36.21 -12.35 27.63
C VAL A 12 -34.84 -12.42 26.98
N GLY A 13 -33.88 -13.01 27.69
CA GLY A 13 -32.62 -13.45 27.12
C GLY A 13 -32.96 -14.53 26.10
N GLN A 14 -33.00 -14.16 24.83
CA GLN A 14 -33.04 -15.13 23.75
C GLN A 14 -31.60 -15.58 23.52
N SER A 15 -31.28 -16.77 24.04
CA SER A 15 -30.08 -17.48 23.67
C SER A 15 -30.28 -18.07 22.27
N ALA A 16 -29.45 -17.66 21.32
CA ALA A 16 -29.30 -18.35 20.05
C ALA A 16 -27.86 -18.86 19.97
N THR A 17 -27.70 -20.17 20.04
CA THR A 17 -26.43 -20.83 19.73
C THR A 17 -26.40 -21.09 18.24
N ALA A 18 -25.53 -20.40 17.51
CA ALA A 18 -25.25 -20.68 16.11
C ALA A 18 -23.79 -21.09 15.97
N ILE A 19 -23.56 -22.29 15.47
CA ILE A 19 -22.25 -22.71 14.99
C ILE A 19 -22.13 -22.13 13.57
N GLY A 20 -21.31 -21.09 13.40
CA GLY A 20 -20.83 -20.65 12.08
C GLY A 20 -21.39 -19.37 11.46
N SER A 21 -22.10 -18.49 12.18
CA SER A 21 -22.36 -17.11 11.70
C SER A 21 -22.79 -16.19 12.84
N THR A 22 -22.41 -14.91 12.79
CA THR A 22 -22.90 -13.87 13.71
C THR A 22 -23.96 -13.04 13.01
N VAL A 23 -25.15 -12.95 13.59
CA VAL A 23 -26.21 -12.03 13.15
C VAL A 23 -26.11 -10.74 13.97
N VAL A 24 -25.82 -9.61 13.32
CA VAL A 24 -25.89 -8.29 13.96
C VAL A 24 -27.18 -7.62 13.49
N GLN A 25 -28.13 -7.42 14.41
CA GLN A 25 -29.38 -6.73 14.14
C GLN A 25 -29.22 -5.24 14.50
N ALA A 26 -29.13 -4.38 13.50
CA ALA A 26 -29.15 -2.93 13.68
C ALA A 26 -30.38 -2.37 12.97
N GLY A 27 -31.40 -2.00 13.74
CA GLY A 27 -32.56 -1.27 13.24
C GLY A 27 -33.30 -1.96 12.09
N GLY A 28 -34.00 -3.05 12.37
CA GLY A 28 -35.01 -3.63 11.48
C GLY A 28 -34.51 -4.49 10.32
N ASP A 29 -33.27 -4.33 9.86
CA ASP A 29 -32.71 -5.13 8.76
C ASP A 29 -31.70 -6.18 9.26
N VAL A 30 -31.86 -7.41 8.76
CA VAL A 30 -30.93 -8.53 8.99
C VAL A 30 -29.90 -8.53 7.87
N ILE A 31 -28.66 -8.13 8.18
CA ILE A 31 -27.52 -8.30 7.28
C ILE A 31 -26.91 -9.68 7.58
N THR A 32 -27.15 -10.65 6.71
CA THR A 32 -26.37 -11.90 6.67
C THR A 32 -25.11 -11.66 5.83
N GLY A 33 -23.95 -11.62 6.47
CA GLY A 33 -22.64 -11.55 5.81
C GLY A 33 -21.57 -12.14 6.70
N ASP A 34 -20.50 -12.65 6.09
CA ASP A 34 -19.36 -13.22 6.82
C ASP A 34 -18.68 -12.13 7.67
N VAL A 35 -18.77 -12.28 8.99
CA VAL A 35 -18.09 -11.39 9.93
C VAL A 35 -16.66 -11.87 10.10
N PHE A 36 -15.74 -11.28 9.33
CA PHE A 36 -14.31 -11.53 9.47
C PHE A 36 -13.77 -10.81 10.72
N VAL A 37 -13.41 -11.55 11.77
CA VAL A 37 -12.80 -11.01 12.99
C VAL A 37 -11.29 -10.93 12.80
N GLY A 38 -10.82 -9.80 12.26
CA GLY A 38 -9.41 -9.46 12.07
C GLY A 38 -9.20 -7.95 11.87
N ARG A 39 -8.00 -7.43 12.16
CA ARG A 39 -7.58 -6.04 11.91
C ARG A 39 -7.19 -5.84 10.44
N PHE A 40 -8.18 -5.81 9.56
CA PHE A 40 -7.98 -5.49 8.15
C PHE A 40 -7.65 -4.01 7.95
N ALA A 41 -6.75 -3.72 7.00
CA ALA A 41 -6.48 -2.35 6.56
C ALA A 41 -7.15 -2.11 5.20
N ARG A 42 -7.82 -0.97 5.00
CA ARG A 42 -8.36 -0.63 3.68
C ARG A 42 -7.23 -0.17 2.77
N LEU A 43 -7.29 -0.47 1.48
CA LEU A 43 -6.29 -0.06 0.49
C LEU A 43 -5.99 1.45 0.57
N ARG A 44 -7.04 2.27 0.65
CA ARG A 44 -6.94 3.74 0.75
C ARG A 44 -6.24 4.24 2.01
N ASP A 45 -6.24 3.48 3.10
CA ASP A 45 -5.69 3.91 4.39
C ASP A 45 -4.17 3.69 4.43
N VAL A 46 -3.64 2.83 3.55
CA VAL A 46 -2.21 2.52 3.46
C VAL A 46 -1.54 3.09 2.21
N TRP A 47 -2.33 3.58 1.25
CA TRP A 47 -1.84 4.31 0.09
C TRP A 47 -1.23 5.64 0.53
N LEU A 48 0.09 5.78 0.38
CA LEU A 48 0.77 7.04 0.60
C LEU A 48 0.85 7.78 -0.72
N ASP A 49 0.01 8.80 -0.86
CA ASP A 49 -0.01 9.66 -2.05
C ASP A 49 1.37 10.28 -2.30
N PRO A 50 2.02 10.00 -3.45
CA PRO A 50 3.33 10.55 -3.75
C PRO A 50 3.28 11.98 -4.29
N ARG A 51 2.11 12.50 -4.71
CA ARG A 51 1.95 13.84 -5.33
C ARG A 51 2.58 14.96 -4.51
N PRO A 52 2.42 15.03 -3.16
CA PRO A 52 3.09 16.07 -2.39
C PRO A 52 4.62 16.05 -2.52
N VAL A 53 5.24 14.87 -2.71
CA VAL A 53 6.69 14.78 -2.99
C VAL A 53 6.99 15.32 -4.36
N PHE A 54 6.19 14.95 -5.36
CA PHE A 54 6.37 15.38 -6.73
C PHE A 54 6.30 16.90 -6.89
N ASP A 55 5.40 17.54 -6.13
CA ASP A 55 5.25 18.98 -6.08
C ASP A 55 6.42 19.63 -5.34
N GLU A 56 6.80 19.11 -4.16
CA GLU A 56 7.91 19.62 -3.34
C GLU A 56 9.25 19.63 -4.09
N VAL A 57 9.51 18.59 -4.88
CA VAL A 57 10.77 18.47 -5.66
C VAL A 57 10.68 19.05 -7.06
N GLY A 58 9.53 19.62 -7.44
CA GLY A 58 9.34 20.29 -8.72
C GLY A 58 9.50 19.36 -9.93
N THR A 59 8.89 18.17 -9.89
CA THR A 59 8.99 17.18 -10.99
C THR A 59 8.63 17.73 -12.38
N GLU A 60 7.74 18.71 -12.45
CA GLU A 60 7.34 19.37 -13.70
C GLU A 60 8.43 20.27 -14.31
N HIS A 61 9.38 20.69 -13.48
CA HIS A 61 10.53 21.52 -13.87
C HIS A 61 11.85 20.73 -13.80
N PHE A 62 11.77 19.40 -13.72
CA PHE A 62 12.96 18.56 -13.69
C PHE A 62 13.68 18.65 -15.04
N VAL A 63 14.92 19.14 -15.02
CA VAL A 63 15.74 19.35 -16.21
C VAL A 63 17.16 18.82 -16.00
N GLY A 64 17.78 18.41 -17.12
CA GLY A 64 19.10 17.79 -17.12
C GLY A 64 19.09 16.38 -16.55
N ARG A 65 20.29 15.82 -16.34
CA ARG A 65 20.50 14.40 -15.92
C ARG A 65 20.05 13.37 -16.97
N ASP A 66 19.98 13.76 -18.24
CA ASP A 66 19.69 12.83 -19.35
C ASP A 66 20.68 11.65 -19.38
N TRP A 67 21.94 11.90 -19.03
CA TRP A 67 22.95 10.85 -18.88
C TRP A 67 22.59 9.81 -17.81
N LEU A 68 21.93 10.22 -16.72
CA LEU A 68 21.53 9.34 -15.63
C LEU A 68 20.26 8.57 -16.00
N VAL A 69 19.29 9.25 -16.63
CA VAL A 69 18.09 8.60 -17.20
C VAL A 69 18.51 7.54 -18.22
N ALA A 70 19.40 7.89 -19.14
CA ALA A 70 19.94 6.96 -20.13
C ALA A 70 20.68 5.78 -19.49
N GLY A 71 21.37 6.00 -18.36
CA GLY A 71 21.99 4.95 -17.57
C GLY A 71 20.98 3.96 -16.99
N VAL A 72 19.89 4.46 -16.39
CA VAL A 72 18.77 3.63 -15.90
C VAL A 72 18.12 2.87 -17.05
N ASP A 73 17.80 3.55 -18.14
CA ASP A 73 17.13 2.91 -19.28
C ASP A 73 18.04 1.87 -19.94
N ARG A 74 19.36 2.10 -19.98
CA ARG A 74 20.33 1.09 -20.43
C ARG A 74 20.32 -0.11 -19.50
N PHE A 75 20.31 0.10 -18.19
CA PHE A 75 20.25 -1.00 -17.22
C PHE A 75 18.99 -1.86 -17.44
N LEU A 76 17.82 -1.22 -17.55
CA LEU A 76 16.55 -1.92 -17.79
C LEU A 76 16.52 -2.72 -19.10
N ARG A 77 17.26 -2.30 -20.13
CA ARG A 77 17.35 -3.02 -21.41
C ARG A 77 18.30 -4.22 -21.39
N HIS A 78 19.29 -4.25 -20.52
CA HIS A 78 20.36 -5.26 -20.55
C HIS A 78 20.29 -6.25 -19.38
N HIS A 79 19.44 -5.99 -18.39
CA HIS A 79 19.29 -6.83 -17.21
C HIS A 79 17.82 -7.15 -16.96
N ASP A 80 17.51 -8.44 -16.82
CA ASP A 80 16.15 -8.90 -16.50
C ASP A 80 15.75 -8.59 -15.04
N ARG A 81 16.74 -8.32 -14.17
CA ARG A 81 16.56 -8.00 -12.74
C ARG A 81 17.80 -7.35 -12.14
N GLY A 82 17.59 -6.55 -11.08
CA GLY A 82 18.65 -6.05 -10.22
C GLY A 82 18.30 -4.71 -9.58
N TYR A 83 19.30 -4.01 -9.06
CA TYR A 83 19.13 -2.75 -8.34
C TYR A 83 20.00 -1.66 -8.95
N VAL A 84 19.44 -0.45 -9.07
CA VAL A 84 20.19 0.77 -9.38
C VAL A 84 20.24 1.62 -8.12
N LEU A 85 21.44 1.84 -7.59
CA LEU A 85 21.66 2.71 -6.45
C LEU A 85 22.09 4.10 -6.93
N VAL A 86 21.30 5.12 -6.57
CA VAL A 86 21.61 6.53 -6.89
C VAL A 86 22.21 7.20 -5.65
N GLU A 87 23.53 7.34 -5.65
CA GLU A 87 24.27 7.99 -4.57
C GLU A 87 24.74 9.40 -4.96
N ALA A 88 24.61 10.33 -4.03
CA ALA A 88 25.05 11.71 -4.16
C ALA A 88 25.02 12.37 -2.78
N ALA A 89 25.73 13.49 -2.60
CA ALA A 89 25.57 14.33 -1.41
C ALA A 89 24.13 14.85 -1.24
N ALA A 90 23.79 15.27 -0.02
CA ALA A 90 22.52 15.96 0.24
C ALA A 90 22.39 17.22 -0.62
N GLY A 91 21.18 17.53 -1.08
CA GLY A 91 20.92 18.70 -1.94
C GLY A 91 21.24 18.51 -3.43
N LEU A 92 21.89 17.41 -3.86
CA LEU A 92 22.23 17.18 -5.29
C LEU A 92 21.06 16.66 -6.16
N GLY A 93 19.83 16.75 -5.66
CA GLY A 93 18.63 16.40 -6.44
C GLY A 93 18.28 14.92 -6.53
N LYS A 94 18.75 14.06 -5.61
CA LYS A 94 18.40 12.61 -5.62
C LYS A 94 16.90 12.36 -5.57
N SER A 95 16.21 12.98 -4.60
CA SER A 95 14.76 12.83 -4.45
C SER A 95 14.00 13.40 -5.66
N ALA A 96 14.53 14.44 -6.30
CA ALA A 96 13.96 14.97 -7.55
C ALA A 96 14.14 13.97 -8.70
N PHE A 97 15.34 13.38 -8.83
CA PHE A 97 15.63 12.36 -9.83
C PHE A 97 14.83 11.08 -9.61
N THR A 98 14.56 10.64 -8.38
CA THR A 98 13.75 9.43 -8.13
C THR A 98 12.25 9.70 -8.28
N ALA A 99 11.78 10.90 -7.94
CA ALA A 99 10.39 11.32 -8.09
C ALA A 99 9.98 11.53 -9.55
N TRP A 100 10.85 12.10 -10.38
CA TRP A 100 10.53 12.36 -11.78
C TRP A 100 10.12 11.11 -12.58
N PRO A 101 10.88 10.01 -12.63
CA PRO A 101 10.49 8.82 -13.38
C PRO A 101 9.33 8.09 -12.71
N ALA A 102 9.21 8.14 -11.37
CA ALA A 102 8.05 7.63 -10.67
C ALA A 102 6.75 8.30 -11.15
N ARG A 103 6.76 9.63 -11.32
CA ARG A 103 5.65 10.38 -11.89
C ARG A 103 5.47 10.12 -13.39
N ALA A 104 6.55 10.19 -14.17
CA ALA A 104 6.49 10.17 -15.63
C ALA A 104 6.16 8.79 -16.21
N ARG A 105 6.48 7.71 -15.47
CA ARG A 105 6.31 6.31 -15.90
C ARG A 105 5.34 5.53 -15.01
N ASP A 106 4.74 6.23 -14.04
CA ASP A 106 3.80 5.67 -13.05
C ASP A 106 4.40 4.48 -12.28
N TRP A 107 5.71 4.54 -11.97
CA TRP A 107 6.36 3.48 -11.22
C TRP A 107 5.94 3.50 -9.74
N PRO A 108 5.59 2.33 -9.15
CA PRO A 108 5.35 2.23 -7.72
C PRO A 108 6.50 2.82 -6.90
N CYS A 109 6.19 3.66 -5.93
CA CYS A 109 7.19 4.44 -5.20
C CYS A 109 6.93 4.57 -3.71
N HIS A 110 8.01 4.65 -2.94
CA HIS A 110 7.98 4.95 -1.51
C HIS A 110 9.06 5.96 -1.12
N PHE A 111 8.66 7.04 -0.46
CA PHE A 111 9.54 8.10 0.02
C PHE A 111 9.62 8.08 1.56
N THR A 112 10.79 7.76 2.11
CA THR A 112 10.93 7.56 3.58
C THR A 112 10.76 8.84 4.40
N ARG A 113 10.85 10.02 3.76
CA ARG A 113 10.66 11.33 4.39
C ARG A 113 9.18 11.66 4.70
N ARG A 114 8.23 10.85 4.24
CA ARG A 114 6.79 11.01 4.50
C ARG A 114 6.34 10.28 5.78
N ARG A 115 5.10 10.53 6.21
CA ARG A 115 4.51 10.01 7.45
C ARG A 115 4.77 8.51 7.60
N ARG A 116 5.44 8.11 8.70
CA ARG A 116 5.82 6.71 8.99
C ARG A 116 6.62 6.01 7.87
N GLY A 117 7.17 6.74 6.90
CA GLY A 117 7.90 6.18 5.75
C GLY A 117 9.22 5.47 6.12
N ARG A 118 9.67 5.61 7.36
CA ARG A 118 10.82 4.85 7.90
C ARG A 118 10.44 3.49 8.48
N VAL A 119 9.15 3.18 8.58
CA VAL A 119 8.65 1.91 9.11
C VAL A 119 8.51 0.93 7.93
N ALA A 120 9.28 -0.16 7.94
CA ALA A 120 9.29 -1.15 6.87
C ALA A 120 7.89 -1.69 6.53
N ALA A 121 7.10 -2.04 7.54
CA ALA A 121 5.72 -2.51 7.35
C ALA A 121 4.78 -1.44 6.75
N THR A 122 5.12 -0.15 6.85
CA THR A 122 4.38 0.91 6.14
C THR A 122 4.81 0.99 4.68
N ALA A 123 6.12 0.89 4.41
CA ALA A 123 6.66 0.85 3.06
C ALA A 123 6.11 -0.35 2.26
N LEU A 124 6.09 -1.55 2.85
CA LEU A 124 5.59 -2.76 2.21
C LEU A 124 4.10 -2.64 1.87
N ARG A 125 3.26 -2.18 2.81
CA ARG A 125 1.82 -1.97 2.54
C ARG A 125 1.58 -0.94 1.45
N ASN A 126 2.31 0.18 1.49
CA ASN A 126 2.21 1.23 0.48
C ASN A 126 2.63 0.74 -0.91
N LEU A 127 3.74 0.02 -1.01
CA LEU A 127 4.20 -0.54 -2.29
C LEU A 127 3.25 -1.62 -2.79
N ALA A 128 2.77 -2.50 -1.91
CA ALA A 128 1.81 -3.54 -2.27
C ALA A 128 0.53 -2.95 -2.84
N VAL A 129 -0.06 -1.93 -2.22
CA VAL A 129 -1.31 -1.35 -2.75
C VAL A 129 -1.10 -0.68 -4.12
N GLN A 130 0.07 -0.05 -4.34
CA GLN A 130 0.40 0.52 -5.65
C GLN A 130 0.57 -0.57 -6.72
N LEU A 131 1.21 -1.70 -6.37
CA LEU A 131 1.34 -2.85 -7.27
C LEU A 131 -0.03 -3.47 -7.57
N ILE A 132 -0.86 -3.68 -6.55
CA ILE A 132 -2.21 -4.26 -6.70
C ILE A 132 -3.04 -3.42 -7.65
N ALA A 133 -3.08 -2.10 -7.44
CA ALA A 133 -3.86 -1.20 -8.27
C ALA A 133 -3.31 -1.06 -9.70
N ARG A 134 -1.98 -1.09 -9.88
CA ARG A 134 -1.36 -0.94 -11.21
C ARG A 134 -1.52 -2.18 -12.09
N PHE A 135 -1.56 -3.37 -11.48
CA PHE A 135 -1.59 -4.65 -12.19
C PHE A 135 -2.92 -5.41 -12.03
N ASP A 136 -3.98 -4.71 -11.57
CA ASP A 136 -5.34 -5.25 -11.39
C ASP A 136 -5.39 -6.55 -10.55
N LEU A 137 -4.66 -6.58 -9.43
CA LEU A 137 -4.52 -7.77 -8.58
C LEU A 137 -5.49 -7.80 -7.38
N ASP A 138 -6.50 -6.93 -7.37
CA ASP A 138 -7.40 -6.71 -6.23
C ASP A 138 -8.13 -7.99 -5.81
N GLU A 139 -8.67 -8.76 -6.75
CA GLU A 139 -9.41 -9.99 -6.44
C GLU A 139 -8.56 -11.01 -5.67
N ARG A 140 -7.25 -11.04 -5.95
CA ARG A 140 -6.32 -11.99 -5.36
C ARG A 140 -5.77 -11.54 -4.02
N PHE A 141 -5.39 -10.27 -3.90
CA PHE A 141 -4.63 -9.79 -2.73
C PHE A 141 -5.41 -8.82 -1.84
N ALA A 142 -6.51 -8.27 -2.34
CA ALA A 142 -7.33 -7.31 -1.61
C ALA A 142 -8.84 -7.47 -1.89
N PRO A 143 -9.42 -8.68 -1.78
CA PRO A 143 -10.84 -8.89 -2.08
C PRO A 143 -11.70 -7.97 -1.20
N GLY A 144 -12.62 -7.24 -1.84
CA GLY A 144 -13.44 -6.22 -1.16
C GLY A 144 -12.68 -4.95 -0.74
N GLY A 145 -11.49 -4.70 -1.27
CA GLY A 145 -10.66 -3.53 -0.97
C GLY A 145 -9.97 -3.59 0.40
N LEU A 146 -9.81 -4.81 0.95
CA LEU A 146 -9.26 -5.06 2.27
C LEU A 146 -7.93 -5.82 2.16
N LEU A 147 -6.90 -5.26 2.75
CA LEU A 147 -5.62 -5.95 2.92
C LEU A 147 -5.67 -6.87 4.14
N PRO A 148 -5.04 -8.06 4.04
CA PRO A 148 -4.89 -8.95 5.18
C PRO A 148 -3.98 -8.35 6.26
N GLU A 149 -4.05 -8.87 7.49
CA GLU A 149 -3.19 -8.44 8.59
C GLU A 149 -1.69 -8.57 8.26
N THR A 150 -1.35 -9.62 7.50
CA THR A 150 -0.01 -9.95 7.03
C THR A 150 0.54 -8.98 5.99
N ALA A 151 -0.24 -7.99 5.53
CA ALA A 151 0.19 -7.07 4.46
C ALA A 151 1.43 -6.21 4.81
N GLY A 152 1.82 -6.17 6.08
CA GLY A 152 3.06 -5.52 6.53
C GLY A 152 4.28 -6.43 6.56
N GLU A 153 4.15 -7.70 6.18
CA GLU A 153 5.18 -8.72 6.30
C GLU A 153 5.94 -8.89 4.97
N PRO A 154 7.27 -9.13 5.01
CA PRO A 154 8.07 -9.32 3.81
C PRO A 154 7.58 -10.47 2.92
N GLY A 155 7.18 -11.60 3.52
CA GLY A 155 6.76 -12.78 2.75
C GLY A 155 5.42 -12.59 2.02
N TRP A 156 4.51 -11.78 2.55
CA TRP A 156 3.28 -11.44 1.83
C TRP A 156 3.56 -10.43 0.71
N PHE A 157 4.41 -9.43 0.96
CA PHE A 157 4.84 -8.49 -0.07
C PHE A 157 5.55 -9.18 -1.24
N GLU A 158 6.38 -10.20 -0.96
CA GLU A 158 7.05 -11.02 -1.98
C GLU A 158 6.03 -11.67 -2.92
N GLN A 159 4.92 -12.20 -2.40
CA GLN A 159 3.86 -12.79 -3.23
C GLN A 159 3.22 -11.76 -4.17
N VAL A 160 2.90 -10.57 -3.65
CA VAL A 160 2.37 -9.46 -4.48
C VAL A 160 3.38 -9.07 -5.56
N LEU A 161 4.65 -8.97 -5.19
CA LEU A 161 5.73 -8.58 -6.10
C LEU A 161 5.93 -9.60 -7.23
N VAL A 162 5.91 -10.90 -6.90
CA VAL A 162 6.04 -11.99 -7.89
C VAL A 162 4.89 -11.94 -8.89
N GLU A 163 3.66 -11.81 -8.43
CA GLU A 163 2.50 -11.75 -9.33
C GLU A 163 2.52 -10.50 -10.22
N ALA A 164 2.83 -9.33 -9.65
CA ALA A 164 3.00 -8.11 -10.45
C ALA A 164 4.11 -8.25 -11.49
N ALA A 165 5.22 -8.91 -11.15
CA ALA A 165 6.33 -9.16 -12.07
C ALA A 165 5.94 -10.13 -13.20
N GLU A 166 5.14 -11.15 -12.91
CA GLU A 166 4.62 -12.07 -13.94
C GLU A 166 3.68 -11.36 -14.92
N VAL A 167 2.77 -10.51 -14.43
CA VAL A 167 1.90 -9.69 -15.29
C VAL A 167 2.73 -8.75 -16.16
N ALA A 168 3.69 -8.02 -15.58
CA ALA A 168 4.59 -7.14 -16.34
C ALA A 168 5.38 -7.89 -17.41
N ARG A 169 5.93 -9.06 -17.05
CA ARG A 169 6.69 -9.93 -17.96
C ARG A 169 5.83 -10.42 -19.13
N ALA A 170 4.59 -10.81 -18.87
CA ALA A 170 3.66 -11.23 -19.91
C ALA A 170 3.34 -10.09 -20.91
N ALA A 171 3.36 -8.84 -20.44
CA ALA A 171 3.22 -7.65 -21.27
C ALA A 171 4.54 -7.22 -21.97
N GLY A 172 5.67 -7.88 -21.67
CA GLY A 172 6.98 -7.49 -22.20
C GLY A 172 7.54 -6.21 -21.56
N GLU A 173 7.07 -5.84 -20.37
CA GLU A 173 7.46 -4.62 -19.66
C GLU A 173 8.26 -4.94 -18.39
N PRO A 174 9.24 -4.09 -18.01
CA PRO A 174 9.93 -4.23 -16.74
C PRO A 174 9.06 -3.73 -15.57
N LEU A 175 9.02 -4.49 -14.48
CA LEU A 175 8.51 -3.99 -13.20
C LEU A 175 9.61 -3.18 -12.49
N VAL A 176 9.36 -1.89 -12.23
CA VAL A 176 10.30 -1.02 -11.53
C VAL A 176 9.65 -0.44 -10.28
N VAL A 177 10.36 -0.53 -9.14
CA VAL A 177 9.94 0.04 -7.86
C VAL A 177 10.97 1.09 -7.42
N VAL A 178 10.49 2.27 -7.03
CA VAL A 178 11.33 3.38 -6.56
C VAL A 178 11.28 3.48 -5.04
N VAL A 179 12.45 3.50 -4.39
CA VAL A 179 12.55 3.78 -2.94
C VAL A 179 13.55 4.91 -2.71
N ASP A 180 13.08 6.03 -2.17
CA ASP A 180 13.91 7.20 -1.86
C ASP A 180 14.21 7.29 -0.36
N GLY A 181 15.46 7.61 -0.02
CA GLY A 181 15.92 7.81 1.36
C GLY A 181 16.23 6.50 2.11
N LEU A 182 16.88 5.55 1.42
CA LEU A 182 17.41 4.29 2.00
C LEU A 182 18.57 4.50 2.99
N ASP A 183 19.12 5.72 3.09
CA ASP A 183 20.24 6.11 3.95
C ASP A 183 19.88 6.22 5.45
N ALA A 184 18.65 5.88 5.85
CA ALA A 184 18.18 6.01 7.22
C ALA A 184 18.76 4.99 8.24
N ARG A 185 19.76 4.18 7.88
CA ARG A 185 20.43 3.22 8.79
C ARG A 185 21.94 3.16 8.60
N ARG A 186 22.63 4.16 9.15
CA ARG A 186 23.99 4.02 9.72
C ARG A 186 24.11 5.01 10.89
N ARG A 187 23.71 4.59 12.08
CA ARG A 187 24.15 5.15 13.36
C ARG A 187 24.28 4.03 14.36
#